data_AF-A0A6N8AWP6-F1
#
_entry.id   AF-A0A6N8AWP6-F1
#
_cell.length_a   1.000
_cell.length_b   1.000
_cell.length_c   1.000
_cell.angle_alpha   90.00
_cell.angle_beta   90.00
_cell.angle_gamma   90.00
#
_symmetry.space_group_name_H-M   'P 1'
#
loop_
_entity.id
_entity.type
_entity.pdbx_description
1 polymer ?
#
loop_
_entity_poly.entity_id
_entity_poly.type
_entity_poly.pdbx_seq_one_letter_code
_entity_poly.pdbx_strand_id
1 'polypeptide(L)'
;MIDSTKTLPEDLYTEIQTIFRATPVVLIGSGFSCAFDLPHMGALGNHLAEQVEPRLSSPDAKALWASCLAEVKKNLEAGLNTISLGSQGRDEIVSILRECTAELLIQETSKAERNILAQAAPHELAPVRLLRMLFNGAPQNADSVSVITTNYDTLLELFCDLAELPLDTGFSGFRHRRPRIGSMFATQYSRHVGTPVRGTQAIEHRACKTVRLYKPHGSITWLKTPTGVVESLNDVGNASRAIVVPGPSKYQDALVSPVFDAMRTEMNRLIATAPAMFCMGFGFNDEHLQTVLKERIAKRMPAIIVTRDPTPNIEQLLGEHPHVIAVFKDGEGAVFRWNGNAFQCPEPLWQLDDFLKKFVE
;
A
#
# COMPACT_ATOMS: atom_id res chain seq x y z
N MET A 1 -29.65 -28.46 -6.23
CA MET A 1 -29.76 -27.50 -7.35
C MET A 1 -29.37 -26.15 -6.78
N ILE A 2 -28.15 -25.70 -7.07
CA ILE A 2 -27.63 -24.41 -6.64
C ILE A 2 -28.05 -23.43 -7.74
N ASP A 3 -28.91 -22.50 -7.38
CA ASP A 3 -29.50 -21.50 -8.26
C ASP A 3 -28.41 -20.57 -8.81
N SER A 4 -28.10 -20.74 -10.10
CA SER A 4 -26.94 -20.16 -10.79
C SER A 4 -27.19 -18.78 -11.40
N THR A 5 -28.14 -18.00 -10.87
CA THR A 5 -28.44 -16.64 -11.34
C THR A 5 -28.86 -15.71 -10.21
N LYS A 6 -28.11 -15.65 -9.10
CA LYS A 6 -28.29 -14.55 -8.15
C LYS A 6 -27.47 -13.35 -8.61
N THR A 7 -28.14 -12.40 -9.25
CA THR A 7 -27.68 -11.02 -9.32
C THR A 7 -27.25 -10.55 -7.93
N LEU A 8 -26.19 -9.77 -7.85
CA LEU A 8 -25.74 -9.18 -6.59
C LEU A 8 -26.92 -8.40 -5.95
N PRO A 9 -27.15 -8.52 -4.63
CA PRO A 9 -28.28 -7.86 -3.99
C PRO A 9 -28.14 -6.34 -4.04
N GLU A 10 -29.24 -5.61 -4.24
CA GLU A 10 -29.26 -4.13 -4.32
C GLU A 10 -28.66 -3.46 -3.07
N ASP A 11 -28.85 -4.07 -1.90
CA ASP A 11 -28.28 -3.57 -0.64
C ASP A 11 -26.74 -3.57 -0.67
N LEU A 12 -26.12 -4.53 -1.37
CA LEU A 12 -24.66 -4.59 -1.51
C LEU A 12 -24.15 -3.44 -2.40
N TYR A 13 -24.84 -3.13 -3.50
CA TYR A 13 -24.51 -1.96 -4.33
C TYR A 13 -24.58 -0.67 -3.51
N THR A 14 -25.67 -0.53 -2.75
CA THR A 14 -25.90 0.64 -1.90
C THR A 14 -24.80 0.80 -0.84
N GLU A 15 -24.40 -0.30 -0.19
CA GLU A 15 -23.34 -0.29 0.81
C GLU A 15 -21.98 0.08 0.19
N ILE A 16 -21.61 -0.52 -0.94
CA ILE A 16 -20.35 -0.19 -1.65
C ILE A 16 -20.31 1.29 -2.02
N GLN A 17 -21.37 1.82 -2.62
CA GLN A 17 -21.45 3.22 -2.98
C GLN A 17 -21.39 4.15 -1.75
N THR A 18 -22.02 3.75 -0.64
CA THR A 18 -21.97 4.51 0.62
C THR A 18 -20.56 4.59 1.16
N ILE A 19 -19.81 3.48 1.12
CA ILE A 19 -18.40 3.45 1.50
C ILE A 19 -17.57 4.41 0.64
N PHE A 20 -17.75 4.42 -0.69
CA PHE A 20 -17.02 5.34 -1.57
C PHE A 20 -17.41 6.81 -1.38
N ARG A 21 -18.70 7.11 -1.15
CA ARG A 21 -19.18 8.47 -0.81
C ARG A 21 -18.57 9.00 0.49
N ALA A 22 -18.26 8.12 1.44
CA ALA A 22 -17.56 8.49 2.67
C ALA A 22 -16.08 8.86 2.47
N THR A 23 -15.56 8.77 1.24
CA THR A 23 -14.15 9.01 0.92
C THR A 23 -13.23 8.08 1.72
N PRO A 24 -13.24 6.77 1.42
CA PRO A 24 -12.53 5.78 2.23
C PRO A 24 -11.03 6.00 2.15
N VAL A 25 -10.33 5.66 3.23
CA VAL A 25 -8.87 5.51 3.17
C VAL A 25 -8.55 4.30 2.30
N VAL A 26 -7.65 4.47 1.33
CA VAL A 26 -7.25 3.39 0.44
C VAL A 26 -6.03 2.67 1.01
N LEU A 27 -6.08 1.35 1.13
CA LEU A 27 -4.95 0.50 1.54
C LEU A 27 -4.55 -0.43 0.40
N ILE A 28 -3.35 -0.25 -0.12
CA ILE A 28 -2.80 -0.99 -1.26
C ILE A 28 -1.72 -1.96 -0.81
N GLY A 29 -1.94 -3.25 -1.05
CA GLY A 29 -0.96 -4.31 -0.81
C GLY A 29 -0.29 -4.85 -2.07
N SER A 30 0.58 -5.84 -1.93
CA SER A 30 1.41 -6.35 -3.03
C SER A 30 0.59 -6.95 -4.18
N GLY A 31 -0.62 -7.45 -3.91
CA GLY A 31 -1.51 -7.99 -4.94
C GLY A 31 -1.93 -6.94 -5.97
N PHE A 32 -1.94 -5.66 -5.62
CA PHE A 32 -2.16 -4.56 -6.56
C PHE A 32 -0.99 -4.44 -7.55
N SER A 33 0.25 -4.38 -7.05
CA SER A 33 1.43 -4.24 -7.91
C SER A 33 1.65 -5.48 -8.79
N CYS A 34 1.21 -6.67 -8.34
CA CYS A 34 1.24 -7.89 -9.16
C CYS A 34 0.41 -7.77 -10.45
N ALA A 35 -0.63 -6.92 -10.49
CA ALA A 35 -1.38 -6.66 -11.71
C ALA A 35 -0.59 -5.88 -12.77
N PHE A 36 0.57 -5.33 -12.38
CA PHE A 36 1.52 -4.61 -13.23
C PHE A 36 2.85 -5.37 -13.33
N ASP A 37 2.80 -6.70 -13.25
CA ASP A 37 3.93 -7.63 -13.39
C ASP A 37 5.01 -7.55 -12.29
N LEU A 38 4.78 -6.87 -11.17
CA LEU A 38 5.71 -6.93 -10.04
C LEU A 38 5.66 -8.30 -9.34
N PRO A 39 6.78 -8.74 -8.75
CA PRO A 39 6.87 -10.04 -8.11
C PRO A 39 5.95 -10.13 -6.89
N HIS A 40 5.18 -11.21 -6.81
CA HIS A 40 4.49 -11.59 -5.58
C HIS A 40 5.48 -12.08 -4.52
N MET A 41 5.03 -12.18 -3.25
CA MET A 41 5.90 -12.55 -2.12
C MET A 41 6.62 -13.91 -2.29
N GLY A 42 5.99 -14.86 -2.98
CA GLY A 42 6.62 -16.14 -3.32
C GLY A 42 7.76 -16.02 -4.35
N ALA A 43 7.57 -15.21 -5.39
CA ALA A 43 8.61 -14.93 -6.37
C ALA A 43 9.80 -14.19 -5.73
N LEU A 44 9.51 -13.22 -4.84
CA LEU A 44 10.54 -12.57 -4.01
C LEU A 44 11.27 -13.61 -3.14
N GLY A 45 10.55 -14.50 -2.48
CA GLY A 45 11.15 -15.56 -1.66
C GLY A 45 12.10 -16.47 -2.44
N ASN A 46 11.72 -16.88 -3.65
CA ASN A 46 12.57 -17.68 -4.53
C ASN A 46 13.82 -16.91 -4.96
N HIS A 47 13.68 -15.64 -5.35
CA HIS A 47 14.82 -14.79 -5.71
C HIS A 47 15.80 -14.65 -4.55
N LEU A 48 15.30 -14.37 -3.34
CA LEU A 48 16.16 -14.25 -2.15
C LEU A 48 16.83 -15.58 -1.79
N ALA A 49 16.13 -16.71 -1.93
CA ALA A 49 16.69 -18.05 -1.72
C ALA A 49 17.91 -18.34 -2.60
N GLU A 50 17.97 -17.75 -3.80
CA GLU A 50 19.08 -17.95 -4.75
C GLU A 50 20.19 -16.90 -4.61
N GLN A 51 19.83 -15.65 -4.30
CA GLN A 51 20.77 -14.51 -4.37
C GLN A 51 21.47 -14.19 -3.06
N VAL A 52 20.92 -14.60 -1.91
CA VAL A 52 21.49 -14.24 -0.60
C VAL A 52 22.76 -15.02 -0.30
N GLU A 53 22.74 -16.36 -0.38
CA GLU A 53 23.89 -17.20 -0.01
C GLU A 53 25.20 -16.83 -0.72
N PRO A 54 25.22 -16.59 -2.05
CA PRO A 54 26.45 -16.23 -2.76
C PRO A 54 27.08 -14.91 -2.31
N ARG A 55 26.29 -14.01 -1.70
CA ARG A 55 26.75 -12.69 -1.24
C ARG A 55 27.21 -12.70 0.23
N LEU A 56 26.98 -13.79 0.96
CA LEU A 56 27.45 -13.94 2.34
C LEU A 56 28.96 -14.20 2.37
N SER A 57 29.64 -13.48 3.25
CA SER A 57 31.07 -13.57 3.53
C SER A 57 31.34 -14.36 4.82
N SER A 58 30.56 -14.15 5.89
CA SER A 58 30.78 -14.83 7.17
C SER A 58 30.35 -16.31 7.15
N PRO A 59 31.16 -17.24 7.71
CA PRO A 59 30.74 -18.62 7.95
C PRO A 59 29.48 -18.74 8.81
N ASP A 60 29.34 -17.88 9.82
CA ASP A 60 28.18 -17.88 10.72
C ASP A 60 26.91 -17.48 9.95
N ALA A 61 27.02 -16.46 9.09
CA ALA A 61 25.92 -16.02 8.25
C ALA A 61 25.49 -17.11 7.26
N LYS A 62 26.43 -17.81 6.64
CA LYS A 62 26.14 -18.94 5.74
C LYS A 62 25.43 -20.09 6.46
N ALA A 63 25.94 -20.48 7.63
CA ALA A 63 25.32 -21.54 8.43
C ALA A 63 23.90 -21.15 8.89
N LEU A 64 23.73 -19.91 9.33
CA LEU A 64 22.44 -19.37 9.75
C LEU A 64 21.44 -19.32 8.59
N TRP A 65 21.85 -18.84 7.41
CA TRP A 65 21.02 -18.83 6.22
C TRP A 65 20.61 -20.24 5.77
N ALA A 66 21.55 -21.18 5.75
CA ALA A 66 21.27 -22.57 5.40
C ALA A 66 20.22 -23.21 6.33
N SER A 67 20.21 -22.82 7.62
CA SER A 67 19.25 -23.33 8.60
C SER A 67 17.81 -22.89 8.34
N CYS A 68 17.58 -21.71 7.75
CA CYS A 68 16.25 -21.18 7.48
C CYS A 68 15.80 -21.32 6.02
N LEU A 69 16.70 -21.66 5.09
CA LEU A 69 16.44 -21.68 3.64
C LEU A 69 15.23 -22.55 3.24
N ALA A 70 15.06 -23.71 3.86
CA ALA A 70 13.95 -24.62 3.56
C ALA A 70 12.59 -23.98 3.90
N GLU A 71 12.51 -23.24 5.00
CA GLU A 71 11.28 -22.54 5.40
C GLU A 71 11.09 -21.26 4.60
N VAL A 72 12.15 -20.52 4.25
CA VAL A 72 12.09 -19.35 3.37
C VAL A 72 11.46 -19.69 2.01
N LYS A 73 11.81 -20.85 1.43
CA LYS A 73 11.22 -21.33 0.16
C LYS A 73 9.74 -21.68 0.27
N LYS A 74 9.24 -22.05 1.46
CA LYS A 74 7.81 -22.32 1.69
C LYS A 74 7.05 -21.04 1.98
N ASN A 75 7.58 -20.22 2.88
CA ASN A 75 7.01 -18.96 3.30
C ASN A 75 8.13 -18.02 3.75
N LEU A 76 8.36 -16.97 2.96
CA LEU A 76 9.45 -16.01 3.17
C LEU A 76 9.44 -15.42 4.58
N GLU A 77 8.28 -14.95 5.05
CA GLU A 77 8.19 -14.27 6.36
C GLU A 77 8.37 -15.25 7.52
N ALA A 78 7.71 -16.41 7.47
CA ALA A 78 7.84 -17.45 8.49
C ALA A 78 9.29 -17.99 8.56
N GLY A 79 9.91 -18.25 7.41
CA GLY A 79 11.30 -18.70 7.33
C GLY A 79 12.28 -17.70 7.91
N LEU A 80 12.15 -16.42 7.54
CA LEU A 80 13.04 -15.39 8.09
C LEU A 80 12.83 -15.18 9.58
N ASN A 81 11.60 -15.28 10.08
CA ASN A 81 11.29 -15.15 11.52
C ASN A 81 11.93 -16.23 12.41
N THR A 82 12.47 -17.31 11.83
CA THR A 82 13.26 -18.30 12.58
C THR A 82 14.64 -17.77 13.01
N ILE A 83 15.13 -16.69 12.39
CA ILE A 83 16.41 -16.07 12.72
C ILE A 83 16.27 -15.26 14.02
N SER A 84 16.80 -15.80 15.11
CA SER A 84 16.71 -15.16 16.43
C SER A 84 17.41 -13.80 16.50
N LEU A 85 16.93 -12.93 17.41
CA LEU A 85 17.58 -11.67 17.74
C LEU A 85 18.95 -11.95 18.38
N GLY A 86 20.01 -11.29 17.89
CA GLY A 86 21.37 -11.44 18.43
C GLY A 86 22.18 -12.61 17.86
N SER A 87 21.64 -13.40 16.93
CA SER A 87 22.42 -14.44 16.24
C SER A 87 23.61 -13.84 15.47
N GLN A 88 24.78 -14.46 15.60
CA GLN A 88 25.96 -14.08 14.80
C GLN A 88 25.66 -14.27 13.30
N GLY A 89 26.11 -13.32 12.48
CA GLY A 89 25.84 -13.31 11.03
C GLY A 89 24.48 -12.74 10.62
N ARG A 90 23.56 -12.45 11.56
CA ARG A 90 22.23 -11.89 11.27
C ARG A 90 22.29 -10.56 10.52
N ASP A 91 23.10 -9.61 10.98
CA ASP A 91 23.12 -8.25 10.42
C ASP A 91 23.59 -8.24 8.96
N GLU A 92 24.52 -9.13 8.63
CA GLU A 92 24.98 -9.37 7.27
C GLU A 92 23.85 -9.92 6.39
N ILE A 93 23.14 -10.96 6.85
CA ILE A 93 21.97 -11.51 6.15
C ILE A 93 20.93 -10.42 5.90
N VAL A 94 20.60 -9.62 6.92
CA VAL A 94 19.61 -8.54 6.81
C VAL A 94 20.06 -7.44 5.83
N SER A 95 21.36 -7.10 5.79
CA SER A 95 21.89 -6.15 4.82
C SER A 95 21.71 -6.67 3.39
N ILE A 96 22.15 -7.90 3.14
CA ILE A 96 22.09 -8.53 1.81
C ILE A 96 20.63 -8.75 1.37
N LEU A 97 19.74 -9.19 2.27
CA LEU A 97 18.30 -9.30 2.00
C LEU A 97 17.72 -7.97 1.51
N ARG A 98 18.10 -6.88 2.17
CA ARG A 98 17.66 -5.53 1.79
C ARG A 98 18.19 -5.11 0.44
N GLU A 99 19.45 -5.39 0.15
CA GLU A 99 20.08 -5.11 -1.15
C GLU A 99 19.42 -5.89 -2.27
N CYS A 100 19.29 -7.23 -2.14
CA CYS A 100 18.66 -8.07 -3.15
C CYS A 100 17.18 -7.70 -3.39
N THR A 101 16.44 -7.40 -2.31
CA THR A 101 15.03 -6.98 -2.43
C THR A 101 14.94 -5.65 -3.18
N ALA A 102 15.79 -4.68 -2.84
CA ALA A 102 15.81 -3.38 -3.52
C ALA A 102 16.20 -3.50 -4.99
N GLU A 103 17.26 -4.26 -5.31
CA GLU A 103 17.73 -4.46 -6.68
C GLU A 103 16.63 -5.05 -7.57
N LEU A 104 15.99 -6.14 -7.13
CA LEU A 104 14.89 -6.76 -7.86
C LEU A 104 13.74 -5.77 -8.10
N LEU A 105 13.31 -5.07 -7.05
CA LEU A 105 12.16 -4.19 -7.15
C LEU A 105 12.45 -2.92 -7.95
N ILE A 106 13.66 -2.38 -7.92
CA ILE A 106 14.05 -1.27 -8.80
C ILE A 106 13.94 -1.70 -10.27
N GLN A 107 14.41 -2.89 -10.61
CA GLN A 107 14.36 -3.43 -11.97
C GLN A 107 12.93 -3.68 -12.44
N GLU A 108 12.13 -4.42 -11.65
CA GLU A 108 10.75 -4.76 -12.02
C GLU A 108 9.84 -3.53 -12.01
N THR A 109 10.02 -2.60 -11.07
CA THR A 109 9.26 -1.32 -11.07
C THR A 109 9.59 -0.51 -12.32
N SER A 110 10.87 -0.35 -12.66
CA SER A 110 11.27 0.40 -13.87
C SER A 110 10.74 -0.24 -15.17
N LYS A 111 10.56 -1.56 -15.19
CA LYS A 111 9.93 -2.28 -16.31
C LYS A 111 8.42 -2.04 -16.34
N ALA A 112 7.75 -2.15 -15.20
CA ALA A 112 6.31 -1.92 -15.07
C ALA A 112 5.93 -0.49 -15.45
N GLU A 113 6.66 0.52 -14.97
CA GLU A 113 6.42 1.93 -15.30
C GLU A 113 6.57 2.19 -16.80
N ARG A 114 7.60 1.63 -17.45
CA ARG A 114 7.76 1.72 -18.91
C ARG A 114 6.60 1.07 -19.65
N ASN A 115 6.14 -0.09 -19.20
CA ASN A 115 5.01 -0.78 -19.80
C ASN A 115 3.71 0.01 -19.64
N ILE A 116 3.47 0.59 -18.46
CA ILE A 116 2.32 1.47 -18.17
C ILE A 116 2.34 2.68 -19.11
N LEU A 117 3.47 3.40 -19.17
CA LEU A 117 3.61 4.60 -20.00
C LEU A 117 3.51 4.33 -21.50
N ALA A 118 3.83 3.11 -21.94
CA ALA A 118 3.72 2.71 -23.34
C ALA A 118 2.30 2.31 -23.77
N GLN A 119 1.33 2.20 -22.86
CA GLN A 119 -0.06 1.91 -23.21
C GLN A 119 -0.68 3.08 -24.00
N ALA A 120 -1.75 2.80 -24.76
CA ALA A 120 -2.40 3.81 -25.59
C ALA A 120 -3.08 4.93 -24.75
N ALA A 121 -3.65 4.58 -23.60
CA ALA A 121 -4.38 5.49 -22.72
C ALA A 121 -4.01 5.27 -21.24
N PRO A 122 -2.76 5.55 -20.82
CA PRO A 122 -2.31 5.30 -19.45
C PRO A 122 -3.07 6.12 -18.40
N HIS A 123 -3.58 7.29 -18.79
CA HIS A 123 -4.41 8.16 -17.96
C HIS A 123 -5.85 7.66 -17.77
N GLU A 124 -6.26 6.60 -18.47
CA GLU A 124 -7.55 5.94 -18.31
C GLU A 124 -7.46 4.65 -17.48
N LEU A 125 -6.26 4.27 -17.01
CA LEU A 125 -6.10 3.06 -16.20
C LEU A 125 -6.90 3.13 -14.89
N ALA A 126 -7.41 1.99 -14.45
CA ALA A 126 -8.28 1.91 -13.28
C ALA A 126 -7.71 2.58 -12.00
N PRO A 127 -6.40 2.46 -11.65
CA PRO A 127 -5.83 3.19 -10.52
C PRO A 127 -5.89 4.72 -10.70
N VAL A 128 -5.66 5.21 -11.92
CA VAL A 128 -5.75 6.65 -12.24
C VAL A 128 -7.18 7.15 -12.05
N ARG A 129 -8.17 6.39 -12.54
CA ARG A 129 -9.59 6.72 -12.37
C ARG A 129 -10.02 6.68 -10.90
N LEU A 130 -9.61 5.66 -10.15
CA LEU A 130 -9.84 5.56 -8.70
C LEU A 130 -9.32 6.81 -7.96
N LEU A 131 -8.07 7.21 -8.22
CA LEU A 131 -7.46 8.37 -7.57
C LEU A 131 -8.21 9.67 -7.92
N ARG A 132 -8.53 9.90 -9.20
CA ARG A 132 -9.30 11.08 -9.65
C ARG A 132 -10.68 11.13 -8.99
N MET A 133 -11.38 10.00 -8.97
CA MET A 133 -12.71 9.89 -8.40
C MET A 133 -12.70 10.19 -6.90
N LEU A 134 -11.78 9.59 -6.14
CA LEU A 134 -11.65 9.87 -4.70
C LEU A 134 -11.28 11.33 -4.46
N PHE A 135 -10.34 11.88 -5.24
CA PHE A 135 -9.89 13.26 -5.10
C PHE A 135 -11.01 14.27 -5.38
N ASN A 136 -11.74 14.08 -6.48
CA ASN A 136 -12.82 14.97 -6.89
C ASN A 136 -14.08 14.79 -6.04
N GLY A 137 -14.36 13.56 -5.58
CA GLY A 137 -15.49 13.22 -4.73
C GLY A 137 -15.31 13.60 -3.25
N ALA A 138 -14.07 13.79 -2.78
CA ALA A 138 -13.81 14.18 -1.40
C ALA A 138 -14.43 15.54 -1.04
N PRO A 139 -14.90 15.73 0.22
CA PRO A 139 -15.51 16.98 0.68
C PRO A 139 -14.69 18.23 0.33
N GLN A 140 -15.36 19.37 0.11
CA GLN A 140 -14.68 20.62 -0.26
C GLN A 140 -13.69 21.11 0.80
N ASN A 141 -13.93 20.81 2.07
CA ASN A 141 -13.06 21.14 3.19
C ASN A 141 -12.01 20.04 3.49
N ALA A 142 -12.00 18.94 2.74
CA ALA A 142 -10.97 17.92 2.88
C ALA A 142 -9.64 18.47 2.37
N ASP A 143 -8.62 18.41 3.22
CA ASP A 143 -7.25 18.79 2.86
C ASP A 143 -6.55 17.70 2.05
N SER A 144 -7.07 16.47 2.07
CA SER A 144 -6.41 15.34 1.43
C SER A 144 -7.32 14.16 1.13
N VAL A 145 -6.86 13.34 0.18
CA VAL A 145 -7.25 11.93 0.05
C VAL A 145 -6.06 11.09 0.47
N SER A 146 -6.28 10.10 1.32
CA SER A 146 -5.18 9.32 1.91
C SER A 146 -5.08 7.93 1.31
N VAL A 147 -3.87 7.58 0.89
CA VAL A 147 -3.51 6.26 0.34
C VAL A 147 -2.37 5.68 1.15
N ILE A 148 -2.56 4.49 1.69
CA ILE A 148 -1.57 3.73 2.44
C ILE A 148 -1.09 2.59 1.55
N THR A 149 0.21 2.33 1.52
CA THR A 149 0.74 1.12 0.88
C THR A 149 1.88 0.49 1.65
N THR A 150 1.91 -0.83 1.67
CA THR A 150 3.04 -1.61 2.18
C THR A 150 4.10 -1.91 1.13
N ASN A 151 3.87 -1.48 -0.10
CA ASN A 151 4.69 -1.81 -1.23
C ASN A 151 5.85 -0.81 -1.34
N TYR A 152 7.01 -1.30 -1.77
CA TYR A 152 8.22 -0.48 -1.89
C TYR A 152 8.30 0.27 -3.22
N ASP A 153 7.58 -0.20 -4.24
CA ASP A 153 7.55 0.34 -5.60
C ASP A 153 6.99 1.78 -5.67
N THR A 154 7.06 2.40 -6.85
CA THR A 154 6.66 3.79 -7.12
C THR A 154 5.40 3.91 -8.00
N LEU A 155 4.64 2.82 -8.15
CA LEU A 155 3.49 2.81 -9.07
C LEU A 155 2.40 3.81 -8.67
N LEU A 156 2.14 3.98 -7.37
CA LEU A 156 1.13 4.94 -6.89
C LEU A 156 1.55 6.39 -7.15
N GLU A 157 2.85 6.70 -7.07
CA GLU A 157 3.38 8.00 -7.47
C GLU A 157 3.17 8.24 -8.97
N LEU A 158 3.52 7.26 -9.82
CA LEU A 158 3.28 7.34 -11.26
C LEU A 158 1.77 7.52 -11.58
N PHE A 159 0.89 6.79 -10.90
CA PHE A 159 -0.55 6.94 -11.11
C PHE A 159 -1.09 8.29 -10.65
N CYS A 160 -0.50 8.90 -9.61
CA CYS A 160 -0.84 10.28 -9.23
C CYS A 160 -0.40 11.27 -10.32
N ASP A 161 0.79 11.09 -10.90
CA ASP A 161 1.29 11.93 -11.99
C ASP A 161 0.39 11.79 -13.24
N LEU A 162 0.04 10.56 -13.64
CA LEU A 162 -0.89 10.29 -14.74
C LEU A 162 -2.31 10.81 -14.46
N ALA A 163 -2.71 10.88 -13.19
CA ALA A 163 -3.97 11.47 -12.75
C ALA A 163 -3.95 13.00 -12.74
N GLU A 164 -2.77 13.62 -12.86
CA GLU A 164 -2.50 15.05 -12.68
C GLU A 164 -2.89 15.55 -11.28
N LEU A 165 -2.66 14.72 -10.26
CA LEU A 165 -3.02 15.01 -8.87
C LEU A 165 -1.81 15.43 -8.04
N PRO A 166 -1.93 16.49 -7.22
CA PRO A 166 -0.84 16.89 -6.34
C PRO A 166 -0.61 15.83 -5.27
N LEU A 167 0.63 15.33 -5.19
CA LEU A 167 1.05 14.27 -4.30
C LEU A 167 1.90 14.81 -3.16
N ASP A 168 1.58 14.38 -1.95
CA ASP A 168 2.38 14.60 -0.76
C ASP A 168 2.86 13.28 -0.15
N THR A 169 4.17 13.04 -0.21
CA THR A 169 4.83 11.84 0.35
C THR A 169 5.40 12.06 1.76
N GLY A 170 5.27 13.26 2.31
CA GLY A 170 5.92 13.63 3.58
C GLY A 170 7.35 14.18 3.42
N PHE A 171 7.88 14.20 2.19
CA PHE A 171 9.21 14.68 1.86
C PHE A 171 9.17 16.02 1.12
N SER A 172 10.19 16.86 1.32
CA SER A 172 10.32 18.18 0.69
C SER A 172 11.69 18.36 0.03
N GLY A 173 11.73 19.08 -1.08
CA GLY A 173 12.91 19.23 -1.93
C GLY A 173 12.58 18.90 -3.39
N PHE A 174 13.60 18.89 -4.24
CA PHE A 174 13.44 18.57 -5.67
C PHE A 174 14.10 17.23 -6.02
N ARG A 175 15.44 17.17 -6.10
CA ARG A 175 16.16 15.93 -6.46
C ARG A 175 16.49 15.03 -5.27
N HIS A 176 16.87 15.63 -4.15
CA HIS A 176 17.16 14.96 -2.89
C HIS A 176 16.20 15.51 -1.86
N ARG A 177 15.07 14.82 -1.66
CA ARG A 177 13.99 15.28 -0.81
C ARG A 177 14.23 14.78 0.61
N ARG A 178 14.07 15.64 1.62
CA ARG A 178 14.22 15.27 3.03
C ARG A 178 12.85 15.12 3.69
N PRO A 179 12.70 14.20 4.66
CA PRO A 179 11.50 14.15 5.49
C PRO A 179 11.24 15.52 6.11
N ARG A 180 10.00 15.99 6.10
CA ARG A 180 9.66 17.26 6.75
C ARG A 180 9.79 17.14 8.26
N ILE A 181 10.29 18.19 8.89
CA ILE A 181 10.43 18.30 10.34
C ILE A 181 9.11 18.81 10.93
N GLY A 182 8.64 18.19 12.01
CA GLY A 182 7.35 18.51 12.63
C GLY A 182 6.23 17.68 12.04
N SER A 183 5.26 18.31 11.37
CA SER A 183 4.19 17.58 10.68
C SER A 183 4.73 16.94 9.41
N MET A 184 4.64 15.61 9.34
CA MET A 184 5.10 14.86 8.17
C MET A 184 4.34 15.31 6.92
N PHE A 185 3.01 15.34 6.95
CA PHE A 185 2.18 15.90 5.89
C PHE A 185 1.81 17.36 6.19
N ALA A 186 1.74 18.19 5.16
CA ALA A 186 1.47 19.62 5.33
C ALA A 186 0.37 20.08 4.36
N THR A 187 -0.73 20.60 4.90
CA THR A 187 -1.78 21.22 4.10
C THR A 187 -1.25 22.51 3.49
N GLN A 188 -1.26 22.57 2.16
CA GLN A 188 -0.95 23.81 1.43
C GLN A 188 -2.21 24.65 1.32
N TYR A 189 -2.06 25.98 1.26
CA TYR A 189 -3.17 26.90 1.11
C TYR A 189 -2.96 27.81 -0.09
N SER A 190 -3.97 27.94 -0.93
CA SER A 190 -4.02 28.93 -2.00
C SER A 190 -4.71 30.20 -1.51
N ARG A 191 -4.18 31.35 -1.93
CA ARG A 191 -4.76 32.66 -1.63
C ARG A 191 -5.80 33.01 -2.69
N HIS A 192 -7.04 33.20 -2.27
CA HIS A 192 -8.16 33.63 -3.10
C HIS A 192 -8.59 35.05 -2.71
N VAL A 193 -8.97 35.83 -3.72
CA VAL A 193 -9.59 37.14 -3.49
C VAL A 193 -11.09 36.88 -3.32
N GLY A 194 -11.57 37.07 -2.09
CA GLY A 194 -12.98 36.96 -1.74
C GLY A 194 -13.77 38.22 -2.10
N THR A 195 -15.08 38.16 -1.88
CA THR A 195 -15.97 39.31 -2.10
C THR A 195 -15.57 40.47 -1.17
N PRO A 196 -15.45 41.72 -1.67
CA PRO A 196 -15.06 42.85 -0.83
C PRO A 196 -16.04 43.05 0.32
N VAL A 197 -15.54 43.15 1.54
CA VAL A 197 -16.35 43.53 2.71
C VAL A 197 -15.95 44.96 3.07
N ARG A 198 -16.91 45.89 3.03
CA ARG A 198 -16.72 47.32 3.37
C ARG A 198 -15.60 48.02 2.57
N GLY A 199 -15.46 47.71 1.29
CA GLY A 199 -14.49 48.37 0.40
C GLY A 199 -13.05 47.88 0.51
N THR A 200 -12.75 46.95 1.42
CA THR A 200 -11.46 46.24 1.49
C THR A 200 -11.56 44.88 0.81
N GLN A 201 -10.54 44.52 0.01
CA GLN A 201 -10.44 43.18 -0.58
C GLN A 201 -10.39 42.13 0.54
N ALA A 202 -11.32 41.18 0.55
CA ALA A 202 -11.25 40.03 1.43
C ALA A 202 -10.21 39.04 0.87
N ILE A 203 -9.33 38.54 1.74
CA ILE A 203 -8.36 37.50 1.38
C ILE A 203 -8.82 36.22 2.05
N GLU A 204 -9.16 35.22 1.25
CA GLU A 204 -9.49 33.87 1.72
C GLU A 204 -8.30 32.94 1.47
N HIS A 205 -8.01 32.06 2.43
CA HIS A 205 -7.05 30.97 2.23
C HIS A 205 -7.85 29.67 2.14
N ARG A 206 -7.74 28.97 1.01
CA ARG A 206 -8.41 27.69 0.79
C ARG A 206 -7.37 26.58 0.80
N ALA A 207 -7.68 25.48 1.47
CA ALA A 207 -6.80 24.33 1.48
C ALA A 207 -6.67 23.76 0.06
N CYS A 208 -5.44 23.56 -0.39
CA CYS A 208 -5.15 22.81 -1.60
C CYS A 208 -5.22 21.33 -1.24
N LYS A 209 -6.23 20.64 -1.75
CA LYS A 209 -6.38 19.20 -1.58
C LYS A 209 -5.18 18.48 -2.20
N THR A 210 -4.61 17.51 -1.49
CA THR A 210 -3.49 16.66 -1.98
C THR A 210 -3.77 15.18 -1.78
N VAL A 211 -3.22 14.31 -2.62
CA VAL A 211 -3.12 12.88 -2.28
C VAL A 211 -1.98 12.72 -1.27
N ARG A 212 -2.25 12.19 -0.07
CA ARG A 212 -1.23 11.87 0.93
C ARG A 212 -0.88 10.38 0.85
N LEU A 213 0.37 10.07 0.55
CA LEU A 213 0.85 8.70 0.38
C LEU A 213 1.67 8.24 1.59
N TYR A 214 1.22 7.19 2.25
CA TYR A 214 1.82 6.61 3.45
C TYR A 214 2.49 5.29 3.10
N LYS A 215 3.81 5.22 3.28
CA LYS A 215 4.65 4.03 3.04
C LYS A 215 5.34 3.56 4.33
N PRO A 216 4.62 2.94 5.28
CA PRO A 216 5.19 2.52 6.57
C PRO A 216 6.38 1.54 6.45
N HIS A 217 6.54 0.85 5.31
CA HIS A 217 7.69 -0.02 5.03
C HIS A 217 8.78 0.62 4.17
N GLY A 218 8.62 1.89 3.83
CA GLY A 218 9.55 2.64 3.00
C GLY A 218 9.35 2.41 1.52
N SER A 219 10.33 2.88 0.75
CA SER A 219 10.32 2.80 -0.70
C SER A 219 11.72 2.56 -1.25
N ILE A 220 11.80 1.98 -2.45
CA ILE A 220 13.03 1.88 -3.22
C ILE A 220 13.66 3.26 -3.53
N THR A 221 12.89 4.34 -3.42
CA THR A 221 13.39 5.71 -3.59
C THR A 221 14.03 6.29 -2.32
N TRP A 222 13.86 5.64 -1.16
CA TRP A 222 14.41 6.13 0.10
C TRP A 222 15.83 5.60 0.28
N LEU A 223 16.81 6.51 0.26
CA LEU A 223 18.22 6.22 0.46
C LEU A 223 18.60 6.39 1.93
N LYS A 224 19.32 5.42 2.50
CA LYS A 224 20.01 5.60 3.78
C LYS A 224 21.28 6.41 3.54
N THR A 225 21.40 7.56 4.20
CA THR A 225 22.61 8.40 4.18
C THR A 225 23.17 8.57 5.60
N PRO A 226 24.45 8.99 5.77
CA PRO A 226 25.00 9.32 7.07
C PRO A 226 24.22 10.41 7.82
N THR A 227 23.48 11.25 7.10
CA THR A 227 22.67 12.35 7.66
C THR A 227 21.19 12.00 7.86
N GLY A 228 20.81 10.74 7.65
CA GLY A 228 19.43 10.27 7.73
C GLY A 228 18.86 9.86 6.36
N VAL A 229 17.57 9.55 6.34
CA VAL A 229 16.89 9.11 5.11
C VAL A 229 16.63 10.28 4.18
N VAL A 230 16.91 10.09 2.89
CA VAL A 230 16.61 11.04 1.81
C VAL A 230 15.84 10.29 0.74
N GLU A 231 14.80 10.89 0.20
CA GLU A 231 14.09 10.35 -0.96
C GLU A 231 14.71 10.91 -2.24
N SER A 232 15.12 10.00 -3.12
CA SER A 232 15.67 10.30 -4.45
C SER A 232 14.89 9.53 -5.49
N LEU A 233 14.03 10.24 -6.22
CA LEU A 233 13.23 9.66 -7.29
C LEU A 233 14.16 9.26 -8.45
N ASN A 234 13.93 8.06 -9.01
CA ASN A 234 14.70 7.50 -10.14
C ASN A 234 16.20 7.25 -9.87
N ASP A 235 16.62 7.09 -8.60
CA ASP A 235 17.98 6.68 -8.30
C ASP A 235 18.18 5.18 -8.61
N VAL A 236 19.02 4.90 -9.60
CA VAL A 236 19.43 3.54 -10.02
C VAL A 236 20.79 3.12 -9.45
N GLY A 237 21.31 3.85 -8.46
CA GLY A 237 22.59 3.56 -7.84
C GLY A 237 22.54 2.39 -6.86
N ASN A 238 23.68 2.04 -6.30
CA ASN A 238 23.80 0.96 -5.30
C ASN A 238 23.70 1.47 -3.86
N ALA A 239 23.14 2.67 -3.66
CA ALA A 239 22.95 3.22 -2.33
C ALA A 239 21.97 2.33 -1.54
N SER A 240 22.29 2.09 -0.27
CA SER A 240 21.45 1.28 0.61
C SER A 240 20.06 1.89 0.73
N ARG A 241 19.02 1.08 0.53
CA ARG A 241 17.63 1.55 0.60
C ARG A 241 17.10 1.49 2.03
N ALA A 242 16.29 2.47 2.40
CA ALA A 242 15.51 2.47 3.61
C ALA A 242 14.17 1.78 3.34
N ILE A 243 14.20 0.45 3.37
CA ILE A 243 13.02 -0.42 3.31
C ILE A 243 13.01 -1.39 4.49
N VAL A 244 11.81 -1.72 4.95
CA VAL A 244 11.57 -2.70 6.01
C VAL A 244 11.36 -4.06 5.36
N VAL A 245 12.40 -4.91 5.32
CA VAL A 245 12.30 -6.26 4.73
C VAL A 245 11.53 -7.23 5.63
N PRO A 246 10.92 -8.30 5.08
CA PRO A 246 10.30 -9.35 5.88
C PRO A 246 11.28 -10.00 6.86
N GLY A 247 10.75 -10.54 7.96
CA GLY A 247 11.55 -11.24 8.96
C GLY A 247 11.81 -10.41 10.23
N PRO A 248 12.76 -10.85 11.06
CA PRO A 248 12.85 -10.44 12.46
C PRO A 248 13.47 -9.05 12.64
N SER A 249 14.07 -8.46 11.60
CA SER A 249 14.53 -7.07 11.60
C SER A 249 13.39 -6.08 11.32
N LYS A 250 12.25 -6.54 10.80
CA LYS A 250 11.06 -5.73 10.53
C LYS A 250 10.67 -4.87 11.74
N TYR A 251 10.80 -5.43 12.93
CA TYR A 251 10.56 -4.74 14.19
C TYR A 251 11.59 -3.63 14.49
N GLN A 252 12.88 -3.97 14.40
CA GLN A 252 13.98 -3.05 14.74
C GLN A 252 14.07 -1.90 13.73
N ASP A 253 14.02 -2.20 12.43
CA ASP A 253 14.14 -1.20 11.37
C ASP A 253 12.98 -0.19 11.43
N ALA A 254 11.76 -0.66 11.69
CA ALA A 254 10.58 0.20 11.73
C ALA A 254 10.53 1.10 12.96
N LEU A 255 11.04 0.66 14.12
CA LEU A 255 11.01 1.42 15.38
C LEU A 255 12.23 2.32 15.60
N VAL A 256 13.39 1.96 15.07
CA VAL A 256 14.65 2.69 15.34
C VAL A 256 14.81 3.90 14.43
N SER A 257 14.28 3.85 13.20
CA SER A 257 14.42 4.96 12.25
C SER A 257 13.29 5.99 12.44
N PRO A 258 13.61 7.26 12.73
CA PRO A 258 12.61 8.30 13.01
C PRO A 258 11.59 8.51 11.89
N VAL A 259 11.97 8.29 10.62
CA VAL A 259 11.06 8.48 9.49
C VAL A 259 10.00 7.37 9.42
N PHE A 260 10.36 6.12 9.70
CA PHE A 260 9.37 5.03 9.73
C PHE A 260 8.43 5.18 10.92
N ASP A 261 8.96 5.59 12.07
CA ASP A 261 8.15 5.80 13.26
C ASP A 261 7.14 6.94 13.08
N ALA A 262 7.60 8.08 12.55
CA ALA A 262 6.72 9.21 12.25
C ALA A 262 5.67 8.83 11.20
N MET A 263 6.03 8.06 10.17
CA MET A 263 5.08 7.65 9.13
C MET A 263 4.02 6.68 9.64
N ARG A 264 4.42 5.69 10.45
CA ARG A 264 3.47 4.77 11.10
C ARG A 264 2.58 5.48 12.09
N THR A 265 3.13 6.42 12.86
CA THR A 265 2.35 7.23 13.80
C THR A 265 1.25 8.01 13.06
N GLU A 266 1.60 8.64 11.94
CA GLU A 266 0.65 9.43 11.16
C GLU A 266 -0.39 8.55 10.46
N MET A 267 0.04 7.41 9.92
CA MET A 267 -0.86 6.39 9.38
C MET A 267 -1.84 5.86 10.44
N ASN A 268 -1.37 5.57 11.66
CA ASN A 268 -2.22 5.09 12.74
C ASN A 268 -3.25 6.15 13.16
N ARG A 269 -2.86 7.43 13.21
CA ARG A 269 -3.80 8.54 13.46
C ARG A 269 -4.88 8.60 12.38
N LEU A 270 -4.48 8.50 11.11
CA LEU A 270 -5.40 8.47 9.98
C LEU A 270 -6.41 7.31 10.09
N ILE A 271 -5.93 6.08 10.31
CA ILE A 271 -6.79 4.89 10.42
C ILE A 271 -7.76 5.04 11.61
N ALA A 272 -7.28 5.57 12.74
CA ALA A 272 -8.10 5.75 13.94
C ALA A 272 -9.34 6.64 13.71
N THR A 273 -9.26 7.60 12.80
CA THR A 273 -10.36 8.52 12.44
C THR A 273 -11.00 8.23 11.09
N ALA A 274 -10.57 7.20 10.38
CA ALA A 274 -11.06 6.91 9.04
C ALA A 274 -12.58 6.61 9.06
N PRO A 275 -13.35 7.22 8.14
CA PRO A 275 -14.80 7.00 8.05
C PRO A 275 -15.13 5.63 7.44
N ALA A 276 -14.29 5.16 6.50
CA ALA A 276 -14.37 3.86 5.86
C ALA A 276 -13.00 3.47 5.27
N MET A 277 -12.88 2.22 4.82
CA MET A 277 -11.65 1.71 4.19
C MET A 277 -11.91 0.93 2.90
N PHE A 278 -11.04 1.12 1.91
CA PHE A 278 -10.99 0.31 0.69
C PHE A 278 -9.61 -0.34 0.58
N CYS A 279 -9.56 -1.66 0.73
CA CYS A 279 -8.33 -2.45 0.65
C CYS A 279 -8.24 -3.15 -0.70
N MET A 280 -7.11 -3.00 -1.39
CA MET A 280 -6.87 -3.74 -2.64
C MET A 280 -5.55 -4.51 -2.60
N GLY A 281 -5.62 -5.81 -2.87
CA GLY A 281 -4.46 -6.69 -2.94
C GLY A 281 -3.66 -6.81 -1.64
N PHE A 282 -4.28 -6.49 -0.50
CA PHE A 282 -3.66 -6.55 0.82
C PHE A 282 -4.05 -7.85 1.54
N GLY A 283 -3.05 -8.68 1.85
CA GLY A 283 -3.25 -10.02 2.41
C GLY A 283 -3.44 -10.09 3.92
N PHE A 284 -3.43 -8.97 4.65
CA PHE A 284 -3.52 -8.94 6.12
C PHE A 284 -2.50 -9.86 6.82
N ASN A 285 -1.26 -9.92 6.33
CA ASN A 285 -0.16 -10.63 6.98
C ASN A 285 0.71 -9.74 7.87
N ASP A 286 0.54 -8.41 7.77
CA ASP A 286 1.31 -7.44 8.56
C ASP A 286 0.69 -7.11 9.92
N GLU A 287 1.12 -7.77 10.99
CA GLU A 287 0.55 -7.59 12.33
C GLU A 287 0.62 -6.13 12.82
N HIS A 288 1.70 -5.41 12.52
CA HIS A 288 1.93 -4.06 13.04
C HIS A 288 1.05 -2.99 12.40
N LEU A 289 0.75 -3.13 11.11
CA LEU A 289 -0.20 -2.25 10.43
C LEU A 289 -1.64 -2.56 10.80
N GLN A 290 -1.89 -3.79 11.26
CA GLN A 290 -3.24 -4.27 11.49
C GLN A 290 -3.82 -3.93 12.84
N THR A 291 -3.04 -3.60 13.87
CA THR A 291 -3.60 -3.40 15.23
C THR A 291 -4.71 -2.35 15.23
N VAL A 292 -4.40 -1.12 14.80
CA VAL A 292 -5.39 -0.02 14.75
C VAL A 292 -6.49 -0.32 13.73
N LEU A 293 -6.15 -0.94 12.60
CA LEU A 293 -7.13 -1.33 11.58
C LEU A 293 -8.16 -2.33 12.11
N LYS A 294 -7.72 -3.44 12.71
CA LYS A 294 -8.57 -4.47 13.31
C LYS A 294 -9.43 -3.89 14.42
N GLU A 295 -8.88 -3.02 15.27
CA GLU A 295 -9.68 -2.31 16.28
C GLU A 295 -10.79 -1.46 15.67
N ARG A 296 -10.53 -0.77 14.56
CA ARG A 296 -11.53 0.05 13.86
C ARG A 296 -12.59 -0.80 13.19
N ILE A 297 -12.21 -1.90 12.54
CA ILE A 297 -13.15 -2.87 11.97
C ILE A 297 -14.00 -3.52 13.07
N ALA A 298 -13.40 -3.88 14.22
CA ALA A 298 -14.14 -4.40 15.37
C ALA A 298 -15.17 -3.37 15.92
N LYS A 299 -14.86 -2.07 15.81
CA LYS A 299 -15.78 -0.95 16.08
C LYS A 299 -16.72 -0.62 14.91
N ARG A 300 -16.89 -1.55 13.96
CA ARG A 300 -17.79 -1.48 12.80
C ARG A 300 -17.46 -0.40 11.78
N MET A 301 -16.19 -0.02 11.62
CA MET A 301 -15.77 0.81 10.49
C MET A 301 -16.10 0.08 9.17
N PRO A 302 -16.89 0.67 8.25
CA PRO A 302 -17.18 0.07 6.95
C PRO A 302 -15.89 -0.19 6.17
N ALA A 303 -15.76 -1.39 5.58
CA ALA A 303 -14.58 -1.77 4.84
C ALA A 303 -14.92 -2.67 3.65
N ILE A 304 -14.21 -2.46 2.54
CA ILE A 304 -14.23 -3.31 1.35
C ILE A 304 -12.83 -3.89 1.16
N ILE A 305 -12.73 -5.19 0.90
CA ILE A 305 -11.48 -5.88 0.57
C ILE A 305 -11.62 -6.49 -0.82
N VAL A 306 -10.78 -6.08 -1.76
CA VAL A 306 -10.71 -6.66 -3.11
C VAL A 306 -9.34 -7.31 -3.28
N THR A 307 -9.30 -8.63 -3.44
CA THR A 307 -8.05 -9.35 -3.67
C THR A 307 -8.31 -10.63 -4.47
N ARG A 308 -7.32 -11.12 -5.20
CA ARG A 308 -7.50 -12.32 -6.03
C ARG A 308 -7.84 -13.54 -5.19
N ASP A 309 -6.99 -13.85 -4.21
CA ASP A 309 -7.11 -15.03 -3.36
C ASP A 309 -7.29 -14.61 -1.89
N PRO A 310 -8.20 -15.23 -1.12
CA PRO A 310 -8.31 -14.98 0.31
C PRO A 310 -7.12 -15.59 1.07
N THR A 311 -6.59 -14.86 2.06
CA THR A 311 -5.62 -15.40 3.02
C THR A 311 -6.34 -15.93 4.26
N PRO A 312 -5.71 -16.81 5.05
CA PRO A 312 -6.29 -17.26 6.33
C PRO A 312 -6.67 -16.10 7.26
N ASN A 313 -5.87 -15.02 7.25
CA ASN A 313 -6.15 -13.82 8.05
C ASN A 313 -7.38 -13.05 7.54
N ILE A 314 -7.61 -13.01 6.23
CA ILE A 314 -8.83 -12.41 5.68
C ILE A 314 -10.05 -13.27 6.03
N GLU A 315 -9.95 -14.59 5.91
CA GLU A 315 -11.06 -15.49 6.28
C GLU A 315 -11.42 -15.36 7.78
N GLN A 316 -10.42 -15.30 8.66
CA GLN A 316 -10.64 -15.04 10.07
C GLN A 316 -11.33 -13.69 10.29
N LEU A 317 -10.85 -12.62 9.65
CA LEU A 317 -11.43 -11.28 9.76
C LEU A 317 -12.90 -11.25 9.33
N LEU A 318 -13.25 -11.93 8.23
CA LEU A 318 -14.63 -11.99 7.73
C LEU A 318 -15.54 -12.80 8.66
N GLY A 319 -15.02 -13.85 9.30
CA GLY A 319 -15.75 -14.61 10.32
C GLY A 319 -16.05 -13.79 11.57
N GLU A 320 -15.09 -12.98 12.03
CA GLU A 320 -15.24 -12.12 13.21
C GLU A 320 -16.08 -10.85 12.92
N HIS A 321 -16.04 -10.36 11.68
CA HIS A 321 -16.59 -9.06 11.29
C HIS A 321 -17.43 -9.15 10.00
N PRO A 322 -18.64 -9.72 10.07
CA PRO A 322 -19.45 -10.02 8.88
C PRO A 322 -19.92 -8.80 8.09
N HIS A 323 -19.83 -7.59 8.65
CA HIS A 323 -20.19 -6.34 7.96
C HIS A 323 -19.17 -5.92 6.89
N VAL A 324 -17.94 -6.46 6.95
CA VAL A 324 -16.90 -6.22 5.93
C VAL A 324 -17.33 -6.89 4.62
N ILE A 325 -17.19 -6.16 3.52
CA ILE A 325 -17.39 -6.70 2.17
C ILE A 325 -16.05 -7.21 1.67
N ALA A 326 -15.99 -8.45 1.17
CA ALA A 326 -14.83 -8.93 0.45
C ALA A 326 -15.19 -9.48 -0.93
N VAL A 327 -14.30 -9.30 -1.88
CA VAL A 327 -14.43 -9.74 -3.27
C VAL A 327 -13.19 -10.54 -3.65
N PHE A 328 -13.40 -11.78 -4.07
CA PHE A 328 -12.35 -12.71 -4.49
C PHE A 328 -12.58 -13.22 -5.90
N LYS A 329 -11.53 -13.75 -6.54
CA LYS A 329 -11.66 -14.46 -7.81
C LYS A 329 -12.41 -15.78 -7.60
N ASP A 330 -13.33 -16.10 -8.49
CA ASP A 330 -14.01 -17.40 -8.56
C ASP A 330 -14.17 -17.84 -10.02
N GLY A 331 -13.33 -18.77 -10.48
CA GLY A 331 -13.22 -19.11 -11.90
C GLY A 331 -12.85 -17.88 -12.75
N GLU A 332 -13.65 -17.59 -13.77
CA GLU A 332 -13.53 -16.36 -14.59
C GLU A 332 -14.23 -15.14 -13.97
N GLY A 333 -15.07 -15.36 -12.96
CA GLY A 333 -15.86 -14.32 -12.31
C GLY A 333 -15.31 -13.94 -10.93
N ALA A 334 -16.22 -13.57 -10.05
CA ALA A 334 -15.92 -13.16 -8.67
C ALA A 334 -16.91 -13.78 -7.67
N VAL A 335 -16.46 -13.90 -6.42
CA VAL A 335 -17.31 -14.23 -5.28
C VAL A 335 -17.25 -13.12 -4.23
N PHE A 336 -18.42 -12.63 -3.83
CA PHE A 336 -18.57 -11.67 -2.74
C PHE A 336 -18.85 -12.42 -1.43
N ARG A 337 -18.19 -11.98 -0.36
CA ARG A 337 -18.48 -12.36 1.02
C ARG A 337 -19.00 -11.13 1.75
N TRP A 338 -20.22 -11.21 2.26
CA TRP A 338 -20.83 -10.11 3.02
C TRP A 338 -21.97 -10.62 3.90
N ASN A 339 -22.04 -10.16 5.14
CA ASN A 339 -23.02 -10.54 6.15
C ASN A 339 -23.15 -12.07 6.33
N GLY A 340 -22.03 -12.80 6.27
CA GLY A 340 -21.99 -14.26 6.35
C GLY A 340 -22.51 -14.99 5.12
N ASN A 341 -22.87 -14.28 4.05
CA ASN A 341 -23.36 -14.83 2.80
C ASN A 341 -22.27 -14.83 1.72
N ALA A 342 -22.48 -15.72 0.73
CA ALA A 342 -21.67 -15.87 -0.46
C ALA A 342 -22.50 -15.52 -1.69
N PHE A 343 -22.04 -14.57 -2.51
CA PHE A 343 -22.71 -14.21 -3.77
C PHE A 343 -21.74 -14.42 -4.93
N GLN A 344 -22.05 -15.34 -5.84
CA GLN A 344 -21.27 -15.55 -7.05
C GLN A 344 -21.68 -14.55 -8.13
N CYS A 345 -20.71 -14.05 -8.85
CA CYS A 345 -20.90 -13.13 -9.96
C CYS A 345 -20.07 -13.64 -11.16
N PRO A 346 -20.64 -13.73 -12.37
CA PRO A 346 -19.88 -14.15 -13.56
C PRO A 346 -18.89 -13.08 -14.03
N GLU A 347 -19.07 -11.82 -13.63
CA GLU A 347 -18.15 -10.72 -13.97
C GLU A 347 -16.90 -10.77 -13.08
N PRO A 348 -15.70 -10.46 -13.60
CA PRO A 348 -14.44 -10.51 -12.84
C PRO A 348 -14.27 -9.30 -11.91
N LEU A 349 -15.27 -9.01 -11.07
CA LEU A 349 -15.33 -7.84 -10.18
C LEU A 349 -14.26 -7.84 -9.06
N TRP A 350 -13.39 -8.85 -9.00
CA TRP A 350 -12.17 -8.82 -8.20
C TRP A 350 -11.04 -8.01 -8.87
N GLN A 351 -11.18 -7.68 -10.16
CA GLN A 351 -10.31 -6.76 -10.89
C GLN A 351 -10.79 -5.33 -10.69
N LEU A 352 -9.85 -4.39 -10.50
CA LEU A 352 -10.20 -3.00 -10.19
C LEU A 352 -10.99 -2.33 -11.32
N ASP A 353 -10.62 -2.59 -12.58
CA ASP A 353 -11.28 -1.94 -13.72
C ASP A 353 -12.77 -2.27 -13.79
N ASP A 354 -13.10 -3.56 -13.71
CA ASP A 354 -14.48 -4.06 -13.69
C ASP A 354 -15.22 -3.63 -12.42
N PHE A 355 -14.56 -3.65 -11.26
CA PHE A 355 -15.14 -3.21 -10.00
C PHE A 355 -15.56 -1.73 -10.05
N LEU A 356 -14.69 -0.84 -10.55
CA LEU A 356 -15.00 0.60 -10.64
C LEU A 356 -16.15 0.86 -11.60
N LYS A 357 -16.09 0.29 -12.80
CA LYS A 357 -17.15 0.40 -13.82
C LYS A 357 -18.51 -0.07 -13.33
N LYS A 358 -18.53 -1.05 -12.42
CA LYS A 358 -19.78 -1.63 -11.93
C LYS A 358 -20.40 -0.84 -10.77
N PHE A 359 -19.58 -0.34 -9.86
CA PHE A 359 -20.07 0.15 -8.57
C PHE A 359 -19.90 1.65 -8.36
N VAL A 360 -18.97 2.29 -9.04
CA VAL A 360 -18.53 3.65 -8.68
C VAL A 360 -18.58 4.65 -9.84
N GLU A 361 -18.40 4.17 -11.08
CA GLU A 361 -18.69 4.90 -12.32
C GLU A 361 -20.16 4.70 -12.71
#